data_AF-A0A2E7VWW4-F1
#
_entry.id   AF-A0A2E7VWW4-F1
#
_cell.length_a   1.000
_cell.length_b   1.000
_cell.length_c   1.000
_cell.angle_alpha   90.00
_cell.angle_beta   90.00
_cell.angle_gamma   90.00
#
_symmetry.space_group_name_H-M   'P 1'
#
loop_
_entity.id
_entity.type
_entity.pdbx_description
1 polymer ?
#
loop_
_entity_poly.entity_id
_entity_poly.type
_entity_poly.pdbx_seq_one_letter_code
_entity_poly.pdbx_strand_id
1 'polypeptide(L)'
;MAAIITDQLRIKNARTFIDKIRSSADSYYTFIGLPNAVESKSDWDTSPPAPRDCFDDENFYWDTMIAMKKISADDIRPVVRKLSWASATIYDMYRHDINRNNLSDSSNKTSLYSSNFYVVNSEFRVYICLHNGIDPENPNGKPSLDEPKFTDLEPRVAGTSGDGYIWKYLYTISPSDIIKFDSLNFIPLPVDWETNNDYTPIRNNAKTSGQIKVATIANRGYLVGPANQTYTRVPIKGDGTGAECTIVINNDSKVESITISNGGSGYTYGSVDLVAGNVPVGNTTPIFNVVIPPSGGHGFDIYRELGASNVLIFSRIENDDSNPDFVTGTKVARIGIVENPKAYESTSTITDDRASAINGIILKGLSPNDDDYKTTSFEANSYVTQQVGTGQTAVGRVISYDKTTGVLRYWQDRSLVGFNTDGTQKSNPTYGYGLNSFTGTTASGGTLKIVGGTKDLYIDNGFGSVSNPGISTVINNKTYYLGQTFIKGVANPEIEKYSGTILYVDNRPSITRSANQREDIKVILQF
;
A
#
# COMPACT_ATOMS: atom_id res chain seq x y z
N MET A 1 -14.29 -9.17 31.27
CA MET A 1 -15.13 -8.52 30.23
C MET A 1 -14.71 -9.12 28.89
N ALA A 2 -15.65 -9.59 28.07
CA ALA A 2 -15.35 -10.17 26.75
C ALA A 2 -15.78 -9.18 25.66
N ALA A 3 -14.85 -8.77 24.80
CA ALA A 3 -15.07 -7.85 23.69
C ALA A 3 -14.16 -8.21 22.51
N ILE A 4 -14.56 -7.84 21.29
CA ILE A 4 -13.78 -8.06 20.06
C ILE A 4 -13.90 -6.83 19.14
N ILE A 5 -12.81 -6.49 18.46
CA ILE A 5 -12.83 -5.56 17.33
C ILE A 5 -13.19 -6.38 16.10
N THR A 6 -14.38 -6.12 15.53
CA THR A 6 -14.84 -6.85 14.34
C THR A 6 -14.03 -6.44 13.12
N ASP A 7 -13.83 -7.38 12.19
CA ASP A 7 -13.18 -7.09 10.91
C ASP A 7 -13.88 -6.01 10.09
N GLN A 8 -15.19 -5.81 10.28
CA GLN A 8 -15.95 -4.75 9.61
C GLN A 8 -15.46 -3.35 9.98
N LEU A 9 -15.00 -3.14 11.22
CA LEU A 9 -14.41 -1.86 11.62
C LEU A 9 -13.08 -1.62 10.89
N ARG A 10 -12.27 -2.67 10.75
CA ARG A 10 -10.96 -2.64 10.08
C ARG A 10 -11.12 -2.33 8.59
N ILE A 11 -12.06 -3.01 7.93
CA ILE A 11 -12.42 -2.77 6.51
C ILE A 11 -12.93 -1.33 6.32
N LYS A 12 -13.80 -0.85 7.23
CA LYS A 12 -14.31 0.53 7.18
C LYS A 12 -13.20 1.57 7.35
N ASN A 13 -12.27 1.35 8.27
CA ASN A 13 -11.14 2.26 8.49
C ASN A 13 -10.22 2.29 7.26
N ALA A 14 -9.90 1.13 6.68
CA ALA A 14 -9.11 1.03 5.45
C ALA A 14 -9.78 1.79 4.29
N ARG A 15 -11.09 1.63 4.10
CA ARG A 15 -11.87 2.38 3.09
C ARG A 15 -11.84 3.89 3.34
N THR A 16 -12.09 4.31 4.58
CA THR A 16 -12.08 5.74 4.95
C THR A 16 -10.72 6.38 4.67
N PHE A 17 -9.63 5.67 4.94
CA PHE A 17 -8.28 6.14 4.65
C PHE A 17 -8.02 6.28 3.14
N ILE A 18 -8.46 5.31 2.33
CA ILE A 18 -8.39 5.40 0.86
C ILE A 18 -9.21 6.59 0.35
N ASP A 19 -10.42 6.78 0.86
CA ASP A 19 -11.31 7.86 0.42
C ASP A 19 -10.73 9.24 0.75
N LYS A 20 -10.02 9.38 1.88
CA LYS A 20 -9.29 10.61 2.22
C LYS A 20 -8.16 10.92 1.23
N ILE A 21 -7.30 9.95 0.92
CA ILE A 21 -6.19 10.12 -0.03
C ILE A 21 -6.69 10.44 -1.44
N ARG A 22 -7.82 9.85 -1.84
CA ARG A 22 -8.44 10.10 -3.15
C ARG A 22 -9.22 11.42 -3.19
N SER A 23 -9.52 12.03 -2.04
CA SER A 23 -10.16 13.33 -1.98
C SER A 23 -9.18 14.44 -2.37
N SER A 24 -9.69 15.55 -2.90
CA SER A 24 -8.88 16.74 -3.16
C SER A 24 -8.74 17.65 -1.93
N ALA A 25 -9.27 17.25 -0.78
CA ALA A 25 -9.27 18.05 0.45
C ALA A 25 -7.95 17.94 1.22
N ASP A 26 -7.35 16.75 1.21
CA ASP A 26 -6.10 16.44 1.89
C ASP A 26 -5.00 16.13 0.85
N SER A 27 -3.73 16.31 1.23
CA SER A 27 -2.59 15.94 0.40
C SER A 27 -1.64 15.02 1.17
N TYR A 28 -1.33 13.89 0.58
CA TYR A 28 -0.46 12.88 1.16
C TYR A 28 0.79 12.73 0.31
N TYR A 29 1.95 12.62 0.95
CA TYR A 29 3.23 12.51 0.28
C TYR A 29 4.03 11.34 0.81
N THR A 30 4.68 10.61 -0.09
CA THR A 30 5.79 9.73 0.27
C THR A 30 7.07 10.56 0.30
N PHE A 31 7.82 10.52 1.39
CA PHE A 31 9.11 11.21 1.51
C PHE A 31 10.28 10.22 1.53
N ILE A 32 11.44 10.69 1.11
CA ILE A 32 12.73 10.00 1.29
C ILE A 32 13.67 10.85 2.12
N GLY A 33 14.55 10.21 2.87
CA GLY A 33 15.51 10.92 3.72
C GLY A 33 16.59 10.05 4.31
N LEU A 34 17.25 10.62 5.33
CA LEU A 34 18.36 10.03 6.07
C LEU A 34 19.57 9.69 5.17
N PRO A 35 20.32 10.70 4.70
CA PRO A 35 21.46 10.48 3.82
C PRO A 35 22.73 9.96 4.51
N ASN A 36 22.80 10.06 5.83
CA ASN A 36 23.98 9.77 6.65
C ASN A 36 23.76 8.59 7.62
N ALA A 37 22.96 7.60 7.23
CA ALA A 37 22.52 6.51 8.10
C ALA A 37 23.67 5.77 8.81
N VAL A 38 24.76 5.46 8.09
CA VAL A 38 25.93 4.76 8.63
C VAL A 38 26.73 5.57 9.65
N GLU A 39 26.62 6.90 9.63
CA GLU A 39 27.21 7.75 10.67
C GLU A 39 26.35 7.76 11.93
N SER A 40 25.04 7.59 11.77
CA SER A 40 24.12 7.46 12.91
C SER A 40 24.29 6.08 13.57
N LYS A 41 24.54 5.04 12.79
CA LYS A 41 24.82 3.67 13.25
C LYS A 41 25.65 2.91 12.23
N SER A 42 26.84 2.44 12.60
CA SER A 42 27.80 1.84 11.66
C SER A 42 27.29 0.58 10.94
N ASP A 43 26.42 -0.21 11.57
CA ASP A 43 25.78 -1.43 11.03
C ASP A 43 24.38 -1.16 10.45
N TRP A 44 24.02 0.08 10.15
CA TRP A 44 22.69 0.42 9.62
C TRP A 44 22.32 -0.38 8.38
N ASP A 45 23.25 -0.57 7.44
CA ASP A 45 22.95 -1.22 6.16
C ASP A 45 22.72 -2.73 6.27
N THR A 46 23.16 -3.36 7.36
CA THR A 46 22.92 -4.79 7.63
C THR A 46 21.85 -5.02 8.68
N SER A 47 21.63 -4.05 9.58
CA SER A 47 20.65 -4.09 10.66
C SER A 47 20.07 -2.70 10.92
N PRO A 48 19.18 -2.20 10.03
CA PRO A 48 18.51 -0.93 10.24
C PRO A 48 17.70 -0.99 11.54
N PRO A 49 17.82 0.02 12.43
CA PRO A 49 17.06 0.04 13.66
C PRO A 49 15.57 0.29 13.36
N ALA A 50 14.70 -0.30 14.19
CA ALA A 50 13.28 0.01 14.14
C ALA A 50 13.06 1.54 14.30
N PRO A 51 12.15 2.16 13.52
CA PRO A 51 11.74 3.54 13.71
C PRO A 51 11.23 3.79 15.14
N ARG A 52 11.42 5.01 15.63
CA ARG A 52 10.96 5.45 16.95
C ARG A 52 9.77 6.39 16.79
N ASP A 53 8.85 6.36 17.75
CA ASP A 53 7.66 7.20 17.74
C ASP A 53 7.69 8.13 18.95
N CYS A 54 8.24 9.32 18.75
CA CYS A 54 8.17 10.44 19.67
C CYS A 54 8.38 11.77 18.93
N PHE A 55 7.96 12.89 19.52
CA PHE A 55 8.07 14.21 18.88
C PHE A 55 9.50 14.63 18.53
N ASP A 56 10.50 14.17 19.29
CA ASP A 56 11.90 14.48 18.99
C ASP A 56 12.38 13.76 17.72
N ASP A 57 12.04 12.46 17.60
CA ASP A 57 12.29 11.65 16.42
C ASP A 57 11.47 12.15 15.22
N GLU A 58 10.24 12.61 15.42
CA GLU A 58 9.42 13.24 14.36
C GLU A 58 10.11 14.47 13.78
N ASN A 59 10.62 15.36 14.65
CA ASN A 59 11.42 16.50 14.21
C ASN A 59 12.70 16.03 13.48
N PHE A 60 13.32 14.92 13.91
CA PHE A 60 14.51 14.39 13.23
C PHE A 60 14.19 13.80 11.86
N TYR A 61 12.99 13.24 11.68
CA TYR A 61 12.50 12.81 10.38
C TYR A 61 12.43 14.02 9.44
N TRP A 62 11.83 15.12 9.87
CA TRP A 62 11.82 16.39 9.12
C TRP A 62 13.21 16.94 8.80
N ASP A 63 14.12 16.92 9.76
CA ASP A 63 15.49 17.42 9.58
C ASP A 63 16.22 16.72 8.43
N THR A 64 15.94 15.42 8.26
CA THR A 64 16.62 14.51 7.34
C THR A 64 15.85 14.22 6.05
N MET A 65 14.67 14.81 5.85
CA MET A 65 13.92 14.69 4.60
C MET A 65 14.67 15.37 3.45
N ILE A 66 14.63 14.73 2.28
CA ILE A 66 15.30 15.19 1.06
C ILE A 66 14.29 15.69 0.04
N ALA A 67 13.28 14.88 -0.25
CA ALA A 67 12.26 15.18 -1.25
C ALA A 67 10.98 14.39 -0.97
N MET A 68 9.88 14.85 -1.54
CA MET A 68 8.55 14.30 -1.39
C MET A 68 7.86 14.08 -2.75
N LYS A 69 7.11 12.98 -2.87
CA LYS A 69 6.26 12.65 -4.03
C LYS A 69 4.81 12.58 -3.58
N LYS A 70 3.92 13.34 -4.21
CA LYS A 70 2.49 13.28 -3.91
C LYS A 70 1.92 11.91 -4.26
N ILE A 71 1.12 11.36 -3.36
CA ILE A 71 0.36 10.12 -3.58
C ILE A 71 -0.93 10.51 -4.31
N SER A 72 -1.07 10.08 -5.56
CA SER A 72 -2.27 10.36 -6.35
C SER A 72 -3.41 9.40 -6.00
N ALA A 73 -4.64 9.76 -6.40
CA ALA A 73 -5.81 8.91 -6.22
C ALA A 73 -5.66 7.53 -6.90
N ASP A 74 -4.83 7.44 -7.93
CA ASP A 74 -4.55 6.21 -8.68
C ASP A 74 -3.40 5.38 -8.10
N ASP A 75 -2.66 5.92 -7.15
CA ASP A 75 -1.51 5.27 -6.51
C ASP A 75 -1.86 4.62 -5.16
N ILE A 76 -3.15 4.36 -4.93
CA ILE A 76 -3.65 3.67 -3.74
C ILE A 76 -4.72 2.65 -4.11
N ARG A 77 -4.65 1.44 -3.52
CA ARG A 77 -5.67 0.38 -3.67
C ARG A 77 -5.94 -0.34 -2.34
N PRO A 78 -7.18 -0.77 -2.10
CA PRO A 78 -7.43 -1.84 -1.14
C PRO A 78 -6.79 -3.12 -1.65
N VAL A 79 -6.16 -3.88 -0.76
CA VAL A 79 -5.50 -5.15 -1.12
C VAL A 79 -5.91 -6.27 -0.17
N VAL A 80 -5.95 -7.49 -0.70
CA VAL A 80 -6.16 -8.73 0.07
C VAL A 80 -5.03 -9.71 -0.19
N ARG A 81 -4.94 -10.76 0.62
CA ARG A 81 -3.88 -11.76 0.52
C ARG A 81 -3.90 -12.42 -0.87
N LYS A 82 -2.74 -12.55 -1.48
CA LYS A 82 -2.58 -13.26 -2.75
C LYS A 82 -2.71 -14.76 -2.52
N LEU A 83 -3.66 -15.37 -3.21
CA LEU A 83 -3.89 -16.81 -3.24
C LEU A 83 -3.85 -17.26 -4.70
N SER A 84 -2.66 -17.60 -5.20
CA SER A 84 -2.54 -18.10 -6.57
C SER A 84 -3.10 -19.51 -6.67
N TRP A 85 -3.88 -19.78 -7.71
CA TRP A 85 -4.33 -21.15 -8.00
C TRP A 85 -3.14 -22.04 -8.35
N ALA A 86 -3.16 -23.28 -7.86
CA ALA A 86 -2.20 -24.32 -8.17
C ALA A 86 -2.91 -25.69 -8.18
N SER A 87 -2.59 -26.50 -9.18
CA SER A 87 -3.15 -27.85 -9.31
C SER A 87 -2.76 -28.72 -8.10
N ALA A 88 -3.62 -29.68 -7.77
CA ALA A 88 -3.51 -30.58 -6.63
C ALA A 88 -3.47 -29.88 -5.25
N THR A 89 -3.92 -28.63 -5.17
CA THR A 89 -4.07 -27.90 -3.89
C THR A 89 -5.51 -28.03 -3.38
N ILE A 90 -5.67 -28.21 -2.07
CA ILE A 90 -6.99 -28.20 -1.41
C ILE A 90 -7.26 -26.78 -0.93
N TYR A 91 -8.33 -26.17 -1.44
CA TYR A 91 -8.79 -24.85 -1.02
C TYR A 91 -9.98 -24.98 -0.06
N ASP A 92 -10.18 -23.97 0.78
CA ASP A 92 -11.41 -23.90 1.57
C ASP A 92 -12.57 -23.47 0.65
N MET A 93 -13.78 -23.86 1.00
CA MET A 93 -14.97 -23.22 0.42
C MET A 93 -15.37 -22.02 1.27
N TYR A 94 -16.13 -21.09 0.67
CA TYR A 94 -16.78 -20.04 1.42
C TYR A 94 -17.76 -20.64 2.43
N ARG A 95 -17.65 -20.21 3.69
CA ARG A 95 -18.56 -20.57 4.78
C ARG A 95 -18.77 -19.39 5.72
N HIS A 96 -20.04 -19.03 5.92
CA HIS A 96 -20.46 -17.90 6.77
C HIS A 96 -20.28 -18.16 8.27
N ASP A 97 -20.12 -19.42 8.68
CA ASP A 97 -20.12 -19.86 10.07
C ASP A 97 -18.72 -20.13 10.65
N ILE A 98 -17.65 -19.83 9.88
CA ILE A 98 -16.27 -20.01 10.33
C ILE A 98 -15.98 -19.08 11.53
N ASN A 99 -15.60 -19.67 12.66
CA ASN A 99 -15.24 -18.97 13.88
C ASN A 99 -14.29 -19.81 14.77
N ARG A 100 -13.96 -19.33 15.98
CA ARG A 100 -13.04 -20.03 16.90
C ARG A 100 -13.51 -21.44 17.31
N ASN A 101 -14.83 -21.70 17.31
CA ASN A 101 -15.43 -22.98 17.68
C ASN A 101 -15.84 -23.82 16.45
N ASN A 102 -15.73 -23.27 15.25
CA ASN A 102 -16.13 -23.90 14.01
C ASN A 102 -15.14 -23.52 12.92
N LEU A 103 -14.07 -24.31 12.80
CA LEU A 103 -12.95 -24.00 11.93
C LEU A 103 -13.30 -24.23 10.46
N SER A 104 -12.52 -23.63 9.55
CA SER A 104 -12.55 -24.02 8.15
C SER A 104 -12.01 -25.44 7.97
N ASP A 105 -12.68 -26.25 7.14
CA ASP A 105 -12.41 -27.69 7.06
C ASP A 105 -11.02 -28.01 6.49
N SER A 106 -10.56 -27.27 5.48
CA SER A 106 -9.29 -27.56 4.80
C SER A 106 -8.09 -26.91 5.49
N SER A 107 -8.17 -25.62 5.84
CA SER A 107 -7.04 -24.86 6.39
C SER A 107 -7.05 -24.65 7.91
N ASN A 108 -8.07 -25.16 8.62
CA ASN A 108 -8.21 -25.06 10.08
C ASN A 108 -8.17 -23.62 10.62
N LYS A 109 -8.80 -22.69 9.90
CA LYS A 109 -8.80 -21.27 10.24
C LYS A 109 -10.01 -20.88 11.08
N THR A 110 -9.80 -19.91 11.97
CA THR A 110 -10.79 -19.42 12.93
C THR A 110 -11.56 -18.19 12.41
N SER A 111 -11.27 -17.72 11.20
CA SER A 111 -11.98 -16.64 10.52
C SER A 111 -11.96 -16.87 9.01
N LEU A 112 -13.06 -16.54 8.34
CA LEU A 112 -13.20 -16.61 6.89
C LEU A 112 -12.07 -15.86 6.16
N TYR A 113 -11.71 -14.64 6.59
CA TYR A 113 -10.69 -13.84 5.90
C TYR A 113 -9.27 -14.42 5.99
N SER A 114 -9.06 -15.37 6.90
CA SER A 114 -7.80 -16.10 7.03
C SER A 114 -7.79 -17.46 6.31
N SER A 115 -8.96 -17.94 5.84
CA SER A 115 -9.08 -19.17 5.05
C SER A 115 -8.73 -18.93 3.58
N ASN A 116 -8.53 -20.02 2.83
CA ASN A 116 -8.11 -20.00 1.44
C ASN A 116 -9.31 -20.20 0.51
N PHE A 117 -10.34 -19.36 0.64
CA PHE A 117 -11.64 -19.53 -0.04
C PHE A 117 -11.77 -18.81 -1.40
N TYR A 118 -10.74 -18.08 -1.82
CA TYR A 118 -10.68 -17.44 -3.14
C TYR A 118 -9.30 -17.66 -3.75
N VAL A 119 -9.22 -17.52 -5.06
CA VAL A 119 -7.98 -17.68 -5.82
C VAL A 119 -7.85 -16.66 -6.93
N VAL A 120 -6.61 -16.43 -7.36
CA VAL A 120 -6.26 -15.74 -8.60
C VAL A 120 -5.68 -16.76 -9.56
N ASN A 121 -6.24 -16.84 -10.75
CA ASN A 121 -5.76 -17.75 -11.79
C ASN A 121 -4.54 -17.17 -12.56
N SER A 122 -4.01 -17.95 -13.48
CA SER A 122 -2.91 -17.59 -14.39
C SER A 122 -3.21 -16.40 -15.31
N GLU A 123 -4.48 -16.01 -15.46
CA GLU A 123 -4.95 -14.87 -16.27
C GLU A 123 -5.34 -13.66 -15.40
N PHE A 124 -4.92 -13.62 -14.13
CA PHE A 124 -5.22 -12.55 -13.16
C PHE A 124 -6.71 -12.32 -12.91
N ARG A 125 -7.52 -13.37 -13.05
CA ARG A 125 -8.94 -13.39 -12.69
C ARG A 125 -9.12 -13.92 -11.28
N VAL A 126 -9.97 -13.25 -10.51
CA VAL A 126 -10.27 -13.58 -9.12
C VAL A 126 -11.56 -14.38 -9.06
N TYR A 127 -11.51 -15.53 -8.40
CA TYR A 127 -12.65 -16.42 -8.20
C TYR A 127 -12.83 -16.74 -6.72
N ILE A 128 -14.09 -16.92 -6.32
CA ILE A 128 -14.45 -17.47 -5.01
C ILE A 128 -14.84 -18.94 -5.15
N CYS A 129 -14.37 -19.77 -4.22
CA CYS A 129 -14.74 -21.17 -4.10
C CYS A 129 -16.05 -21.28 -3.32
N LEU A 130 -17.14 -21.67 -3.99
CA LEU A 130 -18.41 -21.92 -3.31
C LEU A 130 -18.50 -23.35 -2.77
N HIS A 131 -17.87 -24.30 -3.46
CA HIS A 131 -17.77 -25.69 -3.06
C HIS A 131 -16.39 -26.23 -3.43
N ASN A 132 -15.73 -26.98 -2.55
CA ASN A 132 -14.36 -27.49 -2.72
C ASN A 132 -14.29 -29.01 -2.92
N GLY A 133 -15.40 -29.61 -3.39
CA GLY A 133 -15.50 -31.05 -3.60
C GLY A 133 -15.68 -31.88 -2.32
N ILE A 134 -16.03 -31.25 -1.19
CA ILE A 134 -16.36 -31.97 0.04
C ILE A 134 -17.46 -32.99 -0.21
N ASP A 135 -17.27 -34.19 0.33
CA ASP A 135 -18.27 -35.24 0.39
C ASP A 135 -18.01 -36.08 1.65
N PRO A 136 -18.91 -37.00 2.02
CA PRO A 136 -18.73 -37.80 3.22
C PRO A 136 -17.44 -38.63 3.26
N GLU A 137 -16.86 -38.94 2.10
CA GLU A 137 -15.59 -39.66 1.95
C GLU A 137 -14.37 -38.72 2.05
N ASN A 138 -14.54 -37.44 1.72
CA ASN A 138 -13.52 -36.39 1.70
C ASN A 138 -13.99 -35.17 2.51
N PRO A 139 -14.08 -35.28 3.86
CA PRO A 139 -14.65 -34.24 4.72
C PRO A 139 -13.84 -32.94 4.77
N ASN A 140 -12.60 -32.93 4.27
CA ASN A 140 -11.75 -31.74 4.20
C ASN A 140 -11.68 -31.14 2.79
N GLY A 141 -12.54 -31.59 1.86
CA GLY A 141 -12.48 -31.22 0.45
C GLY A 141 -11.53 -32.09 -0.37
N LYS A 142 -11.58 -31.93 -1.69
CA LYS A 142 -10.72 -32.64 -2.65
C LYS A 142 -9.62 -31.71 -3.17
N PRO A 143 -8.51 -32.25 -3.71
CA PRO A 143 -7.55 -31.44 -4.45
C PRO A 143 -8.18 -30.87 -5.72
N SER A 144 -8.05 -29.56 -5.97
CA SER A 144 -8.49 -28.93 -7.22
C SER A 144 -7.55 -29.34 -8.35
N LEU A 145 -8.11 -29.82 -9.46
CA LEU A 145 -7.35 -30.26 -10.63
C LEU A 145 -7.53 -29.32 -11.81
N ASP A 146 -8.70 -28.70 -11.93
CA ASP A 146 -9.08 -27.82 -13.03
C ASP A 146 -9.01 -26.34 -12.61
N GLU A 147 -8.19 -25.55 -13.31
CA GLU A 147 -8.08 -24.11 -13.08
C GLU A 147 -9.31 -23.35 -13.61
N PRO A 148 -9.99 -22.51 -12.82
CA PRO A 148 -11.11 -21.71 -13.32
C PRO A 148 -10.65 -20.64 -14.32
N LYS A 149 -11.22 -20.67 -15.53
CA LYS A 149 -10.93 -19.69 -16.61
C LYS A 149 -12.17 -19.05 -17.23
N PHE A 150 -13.37 -19.44 -16.80
CA PHE A 150 -14.60 -18.85 -17.33
C PHE A 150 -14.87 -17.46 -16.74
N THR A 151 -15.62 -16.62 -17.46
CA THR A 151 -16.08 -15.32 -16.97
C THR A 151 -17.61 -15.27 -16.77
N ASP A 152 -18.28 -16.42 -16.92
CA ASP A 152 -19.68 -16.57 -16.57
C ASP A 152 -19.92 -16.18 -15.10
N LEU A 153 -20.99 -15.42 -14.86
CA LEU A 153 -21.30 -14.91 -13.52
C LEU A 153 -22.01 -15.94 -12.63
N GLU A 154 -22.61 -16.97 -13.25
CA GLU A 154 -23.18 -18.09 -12.50
C GLU A 154 -22.10 -19.08 -12.06
N PRO A 155 -22.16 -19.58 -10.81
CA PRO A 155 -21.18 -20.54 -10.32
C PRO A 155 -21.20 -21.84 -11.12
N ARG A 156 -20.02 -22.37 -11.45
CA ARG A 156 -19.88 -23.62 -12.21
C ARG A 156 -18.56 -24.33 -11.94
N VAL A 157 -18.50 -25.58 -12.40
CA VAL A 157 -17.26 -26.37 -12.44
C VAL A 157 -16.28 -25.79 -13.47
N ALA A 158 -14.99 -25.86 -13.19
CA ALA A 158 -13.93 -25.31 -14.06
C ALA A 158 -13.57 -26.23 -15.24
N GLY A 159 -13.69 -27.54 -15.08
CA GLY A 159 -13.35 -28.54 -16.09
C GLY A 159 -14.08 -29.87 -15.90
N THR A 160 -13.48 -30.94 -16.40
CA THR A 160 -14.09 -32.28 -16.47
C THR A 160 -13.37 -33.31 -15.61
N SER A 161 -12.39 -32.92 -14.79
CA SER A 161 -11.67 -33.86 -13.91
C SER A 161 -12.53 -34.42 -12.79
N GLY A 162 -13.70 -33.84 -12.53
CA GLY A 162 -14.62 -34.31 -11.50
C GLY A 162 -14.14 -34.02 -10.07
N ASP A 163 -13.32 -32.98 -9.88
CA ASP A 163 -12.80 -32.57 -8.57
C ASP A 163 -13.90 -32.02 -7.62
N GLY A 164 -15.09 -31.72 -8.15
CA GLY A 164 -16.25 -31.28 -7.39
C GLY A 164 -16.20 -29.80 -6.98
N TYR A 165 -15.27 -29.02 -7.54
CA TYR A 165 -15.17 -27.60 -7.25
C TYR A 165 -16.24 -26.79 -7.99
N ILE A 166 -16.86 -25.85 -7.29
CA ILE A 166 -17.74 -24.85 -7.88
C ILE A 166 -17.13 -23.48 -7.62
N TRP A 167 -16.72 -22.82 -8.70
CA TRP A 167 -16.13 -21.49 -8.67
C TRP A 167 -17.15 -20.44 -9.12
N LYS A 168 -17.02 -19.22 -8.60
CA LYS A 168 -17.72 -18.04 -9.14
C LYS A 168 -16.69 -16.95 -9.47
N TYR A 169 -16.79 -16.41 -10.68
CA TYR A 169 -15.97 -15.29 -11.12
C TYR A 169 -16.39 -13.99 -10.40
N LEU A 170 -15.41 -13.20 -9.94
CA LEU A 170 -15.63 -11.88 -9.34
C LEU A 170 -15.20 -10.76 -10.30
N TYR A 171 -13.90 -10.68 -10.58
CA TYR A 171 -13.34 -9.64 -11.44
C TYR A 171 -11.98 -10.05 -12.02
N THR A 172 -11.51 -9.30 -13.00
CA THR A 172 -10.16 -9.41 -13.57
C THR A 172 -9.33 -8.22 -13.11
N ILE A 173 -8.12 -8.46 -12.60
CA ILE A 173 -7.21 -7.39 -12.18
C ILE A 173 -6.69 -6.68 -13.44
N SER A 174 -6.75 -5.34 -13.45
CA SER A 174 -6.28 -4.55 -14.60
C SER A 174 -4.75 -4.63 -14.74
N PRO A 175 -4.19 -4.63 -15.97
CA PRO A 175 -2.73 -4.65 -16.16
C PRO A 175 -1.99 -3.52 -15.46
N SER A 176 -2.59 -2.32 -15.39
CA SER A 176 -2.02 -1.18 -14.65
C SER A 176 -1.93 -1.46 -13.15
N ASP A 177 -2.95 -2.11 -12.58
CA ASP A 177 -2.95 -2.44 -11.16
C ASP A 177 -1.99 -3.59 -10.86
N ILE A 178 -1.76 -4.52 -11.79
CA ILE A 178 -0.74 -5.57 -11.63
C ILE A 178 0.64 -4.93 -11.49
N ILE A 179 1.00 -4.01 -12.38
CA ILE A 179 2.32 -3.37 -12.36
C ILE A 179 2.55 -2.62 -11.03
N LYS A 180 1.56 -1.85 -10.59
CA LYS A 180 1.69 -1.00 -9.40
C LYS A 180 1.48 -1.75 -8.08
N PHE A 181 0.51 -2.64 -8.00
CA PHE A 181 0.00 -3.16 -6.72
C PHE A 181 0.14 -4.67 -6.54
N ASP A 182 0.42 -5.45 -7.58
CA ASP A 182 0.73 -6.87 -7.37
C ASP A 182 2.05 -7.00 -6.59
N SER A 183 2.03 -7.90 -5.62
CA SER A 183 3.18 -8.23 -4.78
C SER A 183 3.23 -9.73 -4.53
N LEU A 184 4.25 -10.19 -3.80
CA LEU A 184 4.35 -11.60 -3.42
C LEU A 184 3.14 -12.07 -2.59
N ASN A 185 2.61 -11.19 -1.74
CA ASN A 185 1.65 -11.57 -0.71
C ASN A 185 0.26 -10.94 -0.86
N PHE A 186 0.08 -9.99 -1.80
CA PHE A 186 -1.15 -9.23 -1.92
C PHE A 186 -1.56 -8.98 -3.38
N ILE A 187 -2.88 -8.93 -3.59
CA ILE A 187 -3.53 -8.55 -4.86
C ILE A 187 -4.42 -7.32 -4.66
N PRO A 188 -4.55 -6.44 -5.66
CA PRO A 188 -5.42 -5.28 -5.59
C PRO A 188 -6.88 -5.62 -5.84
N LEU A 189 -7.75 -4.88 -5.16
CA LEU A 189 -9.18 -4.79 -5.44
C LEU A 189 -9.47 -3.46 -6.16
N PRO A 190 -10.47 -3.42 -7.06
CA PRO A 190 -10.98 -2.18 -7.61
C PRO A 190 -11.38 -1.20 -6.50
N VAL A 191 -11.09 0.08 -6.66
CA VAL A 191 -11.35 1.15 -5.66
C VAL A 191 -12.78 1.66 -5.69
N ASP A 192 -13.41 1.52 -6.84
CA ASP A 192 -14.70 2.07 -7.27
C ASP A 192 -15.72 0.95 -7.54
N TRP A 193 -15.60 -0.18 -6.83
CA TRP A 193 -16.45 -1.36 -7.02
C TRP A 193 -17.94 -1.03 -7.00
N GLU A 194 -18.36 -0.12 -6.12
CA GLU A 194 -19.78 0.21 -5.92
C GLU A 194 -20.32 1.14 -7.01
N THR A 195 -19.46 1.97 -7.60
CA THR A 195 -19.86 3.08 -8.50
C THR A 195 -19.52 2.83 -9.96
N ASN A 196 -18.52 2.01 -10.26
CA ASN A 196 -18.07 1.76 -11.62
C ASN A 196 -19.06 0.87 -12.37
N ASN A 197 -19.38 1.29 -13.59
CA ASN A 197 -20.35 0.64 -14.47
C ASN A 197 -19.87 -0.74 -14.94
N ASP A 198 -18.56 -0.95 -15.07
CA ASP A 198 -17.96 -2.21 -15.54
C ASP A 198 -18.26 -3.38 -14.60
N TYR A 199 -18.41 -3.10 -13.30
CA TYR A 199 -18.74 -4.12 -12.30
C TYR A 199 -20.25 -4.27 -12.05
N THR A 200 -21.10 -3.47 -12.70
CA THR A 200 -22.56 -3.53 -12.56
C THR A 200 -23.15 -4.91 -12.89
N PRO A 201 -22.71 -5.61 -13.95
CA PRO A 201 -23.21 -6.95 -14.24
C PRO A 201 -22.98 -7.92 -13.08
N ILE A 202 -21.80 -7.85 -12.43
CA ILE A 202 -21.44 -8.69 -11.28
C ILE A 202 -22.30 -8.33 -10.07
N ARG A 203 -22.43 -7.03 -9.74
CA ARG A 203 -23.27 -6.59 -8.61
C ARG A 203 -24.75 -6.93 -8.80
N ASN A 204 -25.27 -6.82 -10.02
CA ASN A 204 -26.65 -7.16 -10.33
C ASN A 204 -26.88 -8.67 -10.27
N ASN A 205 -25.94 -9.46 -10.82
CA ASN A 205 -25.98 -10.91 -10.68
C ASN A 205 -25.96 -11.31 -9.20
N ALA A 206 -25.13 -10.65 -8.37
CA ALA A 206 -25.07 -10.88 -6.93
C ALA A 206 -26.44 -10.64 -6.24
N LYS A 207 -27.11 -9.52 -6.54
CA LYS A 207 -28.44 -9.20 -5.99
C LYS A 207 -29.50 -10.26 -6.33
N THR A 208 -29.45 -10.79 -7.56
CA THR A 208 -30.31 -11.92 -7.96
C THR A 208 -29.82 -13.26 -7.43
N SER A 209 -28.55 -13.35 -7.02
CA SER A 209 -27.86 -14.53 -6.49
C SER A 209 -27.65 -14.51 -4.97
N GLY A 210 -28.38 -13.68 -4.20
CA GLY A 210 -28.48 -13.80 -2.73
C GLY A 210 -29.19 -15.08 -2.28
N GLN A 211 -29.19 -16.08 -3.15
CA GLN A 211 -29.80 -17.38 -3.05
C GLN A 211 -28.78 -18.33 -2.44
N ILE A 212 -29.25 -19.34 -1.73
CA ILE A 212 -28.41 -20.45 -1.29
C ILE A 212 -27.92 -21.18 -2.56
N LYS A 213 -26.62 -21.43 -2.66
CA LYS A 213 -26.05 -22.19 -3.79
C LYS A 213 -25.43 -23.52 -3.36
N VAL A 214 -25.12 -23.67 -2.09
CA VAL A 214 -24.38 -24.83 -1.57
C VAL A 214 -24.99 -25.30 -0.25
N ALA A 215 -25.14 -26.63 -0.13
CA ALA A 215 -25.34 -27.32 1.12
C ALA A 215 -24.40 -28.53 1.15
N THR A 216 -23.89 -28.88 2.34
CA THR A 216 -22.97 -30.00 2.53
C THR A 216 -23.55 -31.02 3.52
N ILE A 217 -23.07 -32.25 3.46
CA ILE A 217 -23.53 -33.34 4.31
C ILE A 217 -22.59 -33.42 5.53
N ALA A 218 -23.10 -33.13 6.71
CA ALA A 218 -22.37 -33.31 7.97
C ALA A 218 -22.52 -34.75 8.51
N ASN A 219 -23.68 -35.37 8.29
CA ASN A 219 -23.93 -36.77 8.62
C ASN A 219 -24.85 -37.38 7.56
N ARG A 220 -24.47 -38.54 7.01
CA ARG A 220 -25.22 -39.23 5.96
C ARG A 220 -26.53 -39.88 6.45
N GLY A 221 -26.69 -40.01 7.75
CA GLY A 221 -27.73 -40.83 8.35
C GLY A 221 -27.55 -42.33 8.07
N TYR A 222 -28.48 -43.14 8.57
CA TYR A 222 -28.51 -44.59 8.38
C TYR A 222 -29.95 -45.07 8.28
N LEU A 223 -30.22 -45.90 7.26
CA LEU A 223 -31.57 -46.39 6.91
C LEU A 223 -32.56 -45.25 6.62
N VAL A 224 -32.13 -44.23 5.88
CA VAL A 224 -32.85 -42.96 5.59
C VAL A 224 -33.98 -43.15 4.55
N GLY A 225 -34.53 -44.36 4.42
CA GLY A 225 -35.55 -44.72 3.44
C GLY A 225 -35.05 -45.73 2.40
N PRO A 226 -35.83 -45.96 1.32
CA PRO A 226 -35.47 -46.92 0.28
C PRO A 226 -34.14 -46.60 -0.41
N ALA A 227 -33.39 -47.65 -0.75
CA ALA A 227 -32.15 -47.56 -1.52
C ALA A 227 -32.38 -46.94 -2.91
N ASN A 228 -31.41 -46.17 -3.40
CA ASN A 228 -31.40 -45.55 -4.74
C ASN A 228 -32.59 -44.59 -5.00
N GLN A 229 -33.10 -43.95 -3.95
CA GLN A 229 -34.21 -42.99 -4.05
C GLN A 229 -33.71 -41.55 -4.19
N THR A 230 -34.34 -40.78 -5.07
CA THR A 230 -34.14 -39.33 -5.16
C THR A 230 -35.37 -38.59 -4.63
N TYR A 231 -35.15 -37.62 -3.75
CA TYR A 231 -36.16 -36.71 -3.23
C TYR A 231 -35.88 -35.33 -3.80
N THR A 232 -36.82 -34.80 -4.58
CA THR A 232 -36.72 -33.45 -5.18
C THR A 232 -37.63 -32.49 -4.42
N ARG A 233 -37.38 -31.19 -4.56
CA ARG A 233 -38.20 -30.12 -3.95
C ARG A 233 -38.25 -30.19 -2.42
N VAL A 234 -37.20 -30.71 -1.79
CA VAL A 234 -37.07 -30.74 -0.33
C VAL A 234 -36.84 -29.31 0.15
N PRO A 235 -37.74 -28.73 0.96
CA PRO A 235 -37.67 -27.31 1.30
C PRO A 235 -36.53 -27.01 2.29
N ILE A 236 -35.88 -25.87 2.09
CA ILE A 236 -34.97 -25.27 3.07
C ILE A 236 -35.75 -24.16 3.80
N LYS A 237 -35.93 -24.34 5.10
CA LYS A 237 -36.70 -23.44 5.97
C LYS A 237 -35.76 -22.62 6.85
N GLY A 238 -36.17 -21.39 7.13
CA GLY A 238 -35.39 -20.39 7.85
C GLY A 238 -36.19 -19.09 7.88
N ASP A 239 -35.52 -17.96 7.75
CA ASP A 239 -36.12 -16.62 7.61
C ASP A 239 -36.34 -16.18 6.15
N GLY A 240 -35.72 -16.87 5.20
CA GLY A 240 -35.92 -16.64 3.77
C GLY A 240 -37.10 -17.42 3.16
N THR A 241 -37.30 -17.24 1.86
CA THR A 241 -38.41 -17.85 1.11
C THR A 241 -37.96 -18.58 -0.14
N GLY A 242 -38.60 -19.72 -0.43
CA GLY A 242 -38.55 -20.37 -1.74
C GLY A 242 -37.32 -21.25 -2.02
N ALA A 243 -36.46 -21.52 -1.04
CA ALA A 243 -35.33 -22.42 -1.25
C ALA A 243 -35.74 -23.91 -1.17
N GLU A 244 -35.22 -24.69 -2.10
CA GLU A 244 -35.46 -26.13 -2.27
C GLU A 244 -34.14 -26.83 -2.65
N CYS A 245 -33.98 -28.08 -2.23
CA CYS A 245 -32.87 -28.95 -2.62
C CYS A 245 -33.36 -30.32 -3.09
N THR A 246 -32.44 -31.06 -3.71
CA THR A 246 -32.59 -32.46 -4.10
C THR A 246 -31.62 -33.30 -3.27
N ILE A 247 -32.11 -34.40 -2.72
CA ILE A 247 -31.34 -35.36 -1.92
C ILE A 247 -31.38 -36.72 -2.61
N VAL A 248 -30.22 -37.35 -2.76
CA VAL A 248 -30.08 -38.71 -3.32
C VAL A 248 -29.64 -39.67 -2.22
N ILE A 249 -30.29 -40.82 -2.14
CA ILE A 249 -29.96 -41.92 -1.22
C ILE A 249 -29.28 -43.04 -2.01
N ASN A 250 -28.14 -43.53 -1.52
CA ASN A 250 -27.38 -44.60 -2.16
C ASN A 250 -27.99 -46.00 -1.92
N ASN A 251 -27.33 -47.02 -2.45
CA ASN A 251 -27.76 -48.41 -2.31
C ASN A 251 -27.76 -48.93 -0.84
N ASP A 252 -26.97 -48.30 0.04
CA ASP A 252 -26.88 -48.65 1.48
C ASP A 252 -27.91 -47.91 2.34
N SER A 253 -28.89 -47.25 1.72
CA SER A 253 -29.91 -46.44 2.42
C SER A 253 -29.31 -45.29 3.26
N LYS A 254 -28.24 -44.67 2.75
CA LYS A 254 -27.58 -43.48 3.32
C LYS A 254 -27.64 -42.33 2.32
N VAL A 255 -27.60 -41.09 2.81
CA VAL A 255 -27.53 -39.92 1.92
C VAL A 255 -26.21 -39.92 1.15
N GLU A 256 -26.30 -39.81 -0.17
CA GLU A 256 -25.19 -39.74 -1.11
C GLU A 256 -24.83 -38.30 -1.45
N SER A 257 -25.82 -37.51 -1.86
CA SER A 257 -25.62 -36.14 -2.29
C SER A 257 -26.80 -35.25 -1.90
N ILE A 258 -26.50 -33.96 -1.77
CA ILE A 258 -27.47 -32.88 -1.65
C ILE A 258 -27.08 -31.80 -2.67
N THR A 259 -28.06 -31.32 -3.42
CA THR A 259 -27.84 -30.27 -4.43
C THR A 259 -28.97 -29.25 -4.35
N ILE A 260 -28.63 -27.96 -4.34
CA ILE A 260 -29.63 -26.90 -4.32
C ILE A 260 -30.32 -26.83 -5.68
N SER A 261 -31.65 -26.99 -5.69
CA SER A 261 -32.46 -26.94 -6.91
C SER A 261 -33.12 -25.56 -7.10
N ASN A 262 -33.41 -24.87 -6.01
CA ASN A 262 -33.78 -23.45 -5.99
C ASN A 262 -33.16 -22.81 -4.75
N GLY A 263 -32.38 -21.75 -4.89
CA GLY A 263 -31.70 -21.13 -3.75
C GLY A 263 -32.56 -20.16 -2.95
N GLY A 264 -33.77 -19.85 -3.42
CA GLY A 264 -34.69 -18.92 -2.75
C GLY A 264 -34.11 -17.51 -2.57
N SER A 265 -34.63 -16.74 -1.61
CA SER A 265 -34.18 -15.37 -1.34
C SER A 265 -34.31 -14.99 0.13
N GLY A 266 -33.42 -14.11 0.60
CA GLY A 266 -33.55 -13.46 1.90
C GLY A 266 -33.18 -14.32 3.11
N TYR A 267 -32.43 -15.41 2.91
CA TYR A 267 -31.98 -16.26 4.00
C TYR A 267 -30.79 -15.63 4.74
N THR A 268 -30.88 -15.54 6.07
CA THR A 268 -29.73 -15.30 6.96
C THR A 268 -29.36 -16.55 7.77
N TYR A 269 -30.29 -17.50 7.86
CA TYR A 269 -30.06 -18.86 8.34
C TYR A 269 -31.04 -19.82 7.65
N GLY A 270 -30.71 -21.11 7.59
CA GLY A 270 -31.61 -22.09 7.01
C GLY A 270 -31.22 -23.52 7.35
N SER A 271 -32.21 -24.39 7.38
CA SER A 271 -32.05 -25.83 7.60
C SER A 271 -32.93 -26.61 6.63
N VAL A 272 -32.45 -27.77 6.21
CA VAL A 272 -33.21 -28.69 5.34
C VAL A 272 -34.34 -29.33 6.15
N ASP A 273 -35.59 -29.17 5.69
CA ASP A 273 -36.76 -29.77 6.33
C ASP A 273 -37.10 -31.11 5.66
N LEU A 274 -36.58 -32.19 6.25
CA LEU A 274 -36.74 -33.55 5.75
C LEU A 274 -38.20 -34.01 5.76
N VAL A 275 -38.96 -33.65 6.79
CA VAL A 275 -40.35 -34.07 6.95
C VAL A 275 -41.22 -33.42 5.88
N ALA A 276 -41.09 -32.10 5.70
CA ALA A 276 -41.83 -31.39 4.65
C ALA A 276 -41.41 -31.82 3.23
N GLY A 277 -40.17 -32.28 3.07
CA GLY A 277 -39.67 -32.88 1.82
C GLY A 277 -40.04 -34.36 1.62
N ASN A 278 -40.78 -34.97 2.55
CA ASN A 278 -41.09 -36.40 2.58
C ASN A 278 -39.85 -37.32 2.55
N VAL A 279 -38.71 -36.83 3.06
CA VAL A 279 -37.48 -37.60 3.21
C VAL A 279 -37.54 -38.35 4.55
N PRO A 280 -37.50 -39.69 4.58
CA PRO A 280 -37.50 -40.44 5.83
C PRO A 280 -36.27 -40.09 6.68
N VAL A 281 -36.44 -39.99 8.00
CA VAL A 281 -35.35 -39.65 8.92
C VAL A 281 -34.51 -40.86 9.37
N GLY A 282 -34.92 -42.07 8.97
CA GLY A 282 -34.22 -43.32 9.27
C GLY A 282 -34.00 -43.59 10.76
N ASN A 283 -33.04 -44.47 11.05
CA ASN A 283 -32.60 -44.77 12.43
C ASN A 283 -31.62 -43.71 12.94
N THR A 284 -30.77 -43.20 12.05
CA THR A 284 -29.92 -42.04 12.31
C THR A 284 -30.29 -40.97 11.31
N THR A 285 -30.73 -39.81 11.80
CA THR A 285 -31.15 -38.70 10.97
C THR A 285 -29.95 -38.05 10.27
N PRO A 286 -30.01 -37.81 8.95
CA PRO A 286 -28.95 -37.09 8.26
C PRO A 286 -28.91 -35.63 8.70
N ILE A 287 -27.71 -35.05 8.71
CA ILE A 287 -27.45 -33.66 9.12
C ILE A 287 -26.79 -32.95 7.96
N PHE A 288 -27.27 -31.74 7.67
CA PHE A 288 -26.82 -30.90 6.56
C PHE A 288 -26.41 -29.53 7.05
N ASN A 289 -25.37 -28.97 6.43
CA ASN A 289 -24.99 -27.58 6.61
C ASN A 289 -25.42 -26.79 5.38
N VAL A 290 -26.29 -25.82 5.57
CA VAL A 290 -26.71 -24.89 4.50
C VAL A 290 -25.76 -23.69 4.52
N VAL A 291 -25.06 -23.44 3.42
CA VAL A 291 -24.11 -22.32 3.33
C VAL A 291 -24.87 -21.07 2.91
N ILE A 292 -25.03 -20.13 3.84
CA ILE A 292 -25.65 -18.83 3.61
C ILE A 292 -24.66 -17.90 2.90
N PRO A 293 -25.02 -17.28 1.76
CA PRO A 293 -24.15 -16.32 1.07
C PRO A 293 -23.97 -15.01 1.87
N PRO A 294 -22.99 -14.16 1.53
CA PRO A 294 -22.89 -12.83 2.14
C PRO A 294 -24.13 -11.99 1.81
N SER A 295 -24.40 -10.98 2.64
CA SER A 295 -25.51 -10.05 2.42
C SER A 295 -25.44 -9.42 1.03
N GLY A 296 -26.51 -9.55 0.25
CA GLY A 296 -26.57 -9.08 -1.13
C GLY A 296 -26.02 -10.07 -2.17
N GLY A 297 -25.46 -11.20 -1.75
CA GLY A 297 -24.92 -12.26 -2.61
C GLY A 297 -23.43 -12.11 -2.94
N HIS A 298 -22.83 -13.21 -3.42
CA HIS A 298 -21.42 -13.24 -3.84
C HIS A 298 -21.16 -12.28 -5.01
N GLY A 299 -20.21 -11.35 -4.83
CA GLY A 299 -19.87 -10.28 -5.76
C GLY A 299 -20.66 -8.98 -5.54
N PHE A 300 -21.49 -8.87 -4.52
CA PHE A 300 -22.20 -7.62 -4.23
C PHE A 300 -21.26 -6.57 -3.63
N ASP A 301 -20.56 -6.95 -2.56
CA ASP A 301 -19.58 -6.12 -1.86
C ASP A 301 -18.30 -6.94 -1.66
N ILE A 302 -17.35 -6.78 -2.59
CA ILE A 302 -16.08 -7.51 -2.56
C ILE A 302 -15.16 -7.06 -1.42
N TYR A 303 -15.33 -5.84 -0.89
CA TYR A 303 -14.49 -5.34 0.20
C TYR A 303 -14.81 -6.11 1.47
N ARG A 304 -16.10 -6.26 1.76
CA ARG A 304 -16.58 -7.08 2.86
C ARG A 304 -16.38 -8.57 2.59
N GLU A 305 -16.62 -9.04 1.38
CA GLU A 305 -16.56 -10.46 1.07
C GLU A 305 -15.13 -11.01 1.13
N LEU A 306 -14.14 -10.28 0.60
CA LEU A 306 -12.74 -10.71 0.58
C LEU A 306 -11.92 -10.23 1.79
N GLY A 307 -12.47 -9.35 2.64
CA GLY A 307 -11.81 -8.87 3.86
C GLY A 307 -10.76 -7.80 3.63
N ALA A 308 -11.08 -6.78 2.84
CA ALA A 308 -10.19 -5.69 2.42
C ALA A 308 -9.82 -4.73 3.56
N SER A 309 -9.01 -5.21 4.51
CA SER A 309 -8.51 -4.50 5.68
C SER A 309 -7.09 -3.94 5.52
N ASN A 310 -6.45 -4.21 4.38
CA ASN A 310 -5.11 -3.73 4.06
C ASN A 310 -5.18 -2.74 2.89
N VAL A 311 -4.31 -1.75 2.92
CA VAL A 311 -4.19 -0.71 1.90
C VAL A 311 -2.76 -0.72 1.38
N LEU A 312 -2.60 -0.72 0.06
CA LEU A 312 -1.29 -0.57 -0.58
C LEU A 312 -1.19 0.82 -1.21
N ILE A 313 -0.13 1.53 -0.84
CA ILE A 313 0.27 2.81 -1.42
C ILE A 313 1.47 2.57 -2.31
N PHE A 314 1.39 3.07 -3.53
CA PHE A 314 2.44 3.07 -4.52
C PHE A 314 3.06 4.47 -4.62
N SER A 315 4.37 4.56 -4.78
CA SER A 315 5.04 5.79 -5.16
C SER A 315 6.22 5.44 -6.05
N ARG A 316 6.31 6.13 -7.19
CA ARG A 316 7.47 6.04 -8.07
C ARG A 316 8.33 7.28 -7.90
N ILE A 317 9.59 7.04 -7.57
CA ILE A 317 10.63 8.05 -7.52
C ILE A 317 11.52 7.88 -8.75
N GLU A 318 11.72 8.97 -9.48
CA GLU A 318 12.55 9.03 -10.67
C GLU A 318 13.13 10.44 -10.82
N ASN A 319 14.21 10.55 -11.59
CA ASN A 319 14.81 11.83 -11.90
C ASN A 319 14.10 12.44 -13.12
N ASP A 320 13.99 13.76 -13.11
CA ASP A 320 13.28 14.50 -14.15
C ASP A 320 14.01 15.81 -14.42
N ASP A 321 14.43 16.01 -15.66
CA ASP A 321 15.16 17.20 -16.08
C ASP A 321 14.31 18.49 -15.99
N SER A 322 12.98 18.35 -15.95
CA SER A 322 12.05 19.46 -15.77
C SER A 322 11.79 19.78 -14.29
N ASN A 323 11.93 18.79 -13.41
CA ASN A 323 11.88 18.99 -11.96
C ASN A 323 12.87 18.02 -11.23
N PRO A 324 14.13 18.45 -11.04
CA PRO A 324 15.19 17.62 -10.45
C PRO A 324 15.17 17.57 -8.91
N ASP A 325 13.99 17.50 -8.28
CA ASP A 325 13.86 17.41 -6.81
C ASP A 325 14.43 16.14 -6.21
N PHE A 326 14.31 15.05 -6.97
CA PHE A 326 14.87 13.78 -6.62
C PHE A 326 16.32 13.73 -7.08
N VAL A 327 17.21 14.23 -6.22
CA VAL A 327 18.67 14.27 -6.43
C VAL A 327 19.34 12.89 -6.51
N THR A 328 20.41 12.80 -7.30
CA THR A 328 21.22 11.59 -7.49
C THR A 328 22.57 11.69 -6.81
N GLY A 329 23.27 10.56 -6.65
CA GLY A 329 24.60 10.51 -6.03
C GLY A 329 24.61 10.55 -4.51
N THR A 330 23.44 10.74 -3.88
CA THR A 330 23.25 10.57 -2.44
C THR A 330 22.69 9.19 -2.09
N LYS A 331 22.91 8.79 -0.85
CA LYS A 331 22.25 7.63 -0.23
C LYS A 331 20.95 8.08 0.42
N VAL A 332 19.95 7.21 0.45
CA VAL A 332 18.73 7.38 1.24
C VAL A 332 18.44 6.09 1.99
N ALA A 333 18.08 6.20 3.26
CA ALA A 333 17.88 5.05 4.14
C ALA A 333 16.56 5.09 4.90
N ARG A 334 15.75 6.12 4.64
CA ARG A 334 14.43 6.28 5.24
C ARG A 334 13.40 6.63 4.19
N ILE A 335 12.23 6.02 4.32
CA ILE A 335 11.02 6.33 3.57
C ILE A 335 9.92 6.60 4.59
N GLY A 336 8.98 7.49 4.28
CA GLY A 336 7.80 7.63 5.10
C GLY A 336 6.64 8.28 4.36
N ILE A 337 5.52 8.45 5.08
CA ILE A 337 4.32 9.12 4.57
C ILE A 337 4.00 10.28 5.49
N VAL A 338 3.71 11.44 4.90
CA VAL A 338 3.25 12.64 5.59
C VAL A 338 1.89 13.08 5.04
N GLU A 339 1.00 13.48 5.94
CA GLU A 339 -0.30 14.07 5.65
C GLU A 339 -0.24 15.59 5.80
N ASN A 340 -0.79 16.30 4.82
CA ASN A 340 -0.98 17.75 4.80
C ASN A 340 0.28 18.58 5.14
N PRO A 341 1.44 18.33 4.52
CA PRO A 341 2.58 19.24 4.65
C PRO A 341 2.25 20.60 4.01
N LYS A 342 2.75 21.68 4.59
CA LYS A 342 2.54 23.05 4.08
C LYS A 342 3.63 23.44 3.09
N ALA A 343 3.29 24.33 2.17
CA ALA A 343 4.30 25.00 1.35
C ALA A 343 5.18 25.91 2.22
N TYR A 344 6.45 26.08 1.84
CA TYR A 344 7.41 26.90 2.57
C TYR A 344 6.90 28.33 2.80
N GLU A 345 7.07 28.84 4.02
CA GLU A 345 6.59 30.17 4.44
C GLU A 345 5.10 30.42 4.16
N SER A 346 4.29 29.35 4.13
CA SER A 346 2.87 29.40 3.85
C SER A 346 2.05 28.64 4.88
N THR A 347 0.79 29.06 5.07
CA THR A 347 -0.19 28.30 5.85
C THR A 347 -0.93 27.25 5.01
N SER A 348 -0.74 27.27 3.69
CA SER A 348 -1.46 26.42 2.74
C SER A 348 -0.76 25.07 2.57
N THR A 349 -1.55 24.00 2.48
CA THR A 349 -1.07 22.66 2.13
C THR A 349 -0.45 22.68 0.74
N ILE A 350 0.73 22.07 0.58
CA ILE A 350 1.36 21.93 -0.72
C ILE A 350 0.56 20.95 -1.59
N THR A 351 0.41 21.29 -2.87
CA THR A 351 -0.36 20.49 -3.83
C THR A 351 0.47 19.96 -4.98
N ASP A 352 1.72 20.40 -5.10
CA ASP A 352 2.63 20.03 -6.18
C ASP A 352 2.94 18.53 -6.17
N ASP A 353 3.10 17.96 -7.36
CA ASP A 353 3.32 16.52 -7.50
C ASP A 353 4.63 16.03 -6.89
N ARG A 354 5.60 16.93 -6.76
CA ARG A 354 6.94 16.72 -6.18
C ARG A 354 7.35 17.99 -5.45
N ALA A 355 8.19 17.83 -4.44
CA ALA A 355 8.74 18.96 -3.71
C ALA A 355 10.10 18.61 -3.08
N SER A 356 11.00 19.57 -3.05
CA SER A 356 12.27 19.49 -2.34
C SER A 356 12.15 19.90 -0.88
N ALA A 357 12.72 19.09 0.02
CA ALA A 357 12.81 19.36 1.46
C ALA A 357 14.17 19.95 1.88
N ILE A 358 15.06 20.19 0.91
CA ILE A 358 16.44 20.62 1.12
C ILE A 358 16.67 22.01 0.55
N ASN A 359 17.78 22.62 0.97
CA ASN A 359 18.17 23.94 0.51
C ASN A 359 19.08 23.82 -0.73
N GLY A 360 19.15 24.89 -1.50
CA GLY A 360 20.03 25.01 -2.66
C GLY A 360 20.85 26.29 -2.62
N ILE A 361 22.06 26.24 -3.16
CA ILE A 361 22.85 27.43 -3.52
C ILE A 361 23.41 27.25 -4.92
N ILE A 362 23.47 28.33 -5.70
CA ILE A 362 24.15 28.34 -7.00
C ILE A 362 25.51 29.00 -6.86
N LEU A 363 26.53 28.32 -7.37
CA LEU A 363 27.93 28.64 -7.13
C LEU A 363 28.62 29.03 -8.43
N LYS A 364 29.53 30.00 -8.32
CA LYS A 364 30.48 30.40 -9.37
C LYS A 364 31.89 30.46 -8.81
N GLY A 365 32.87 30.50 -9.71
CA GLY A 365 34.25 30.78 -9.34
C GLY A 365 34.46 32.24 -8.92
N LEU A 366 35.67 32.54 -8.42
CA LEU A 366 36.05 33.93 -8.16
C LEU A 366 36.46 34.59 -9.47
N SER A 367 35.91 35.77 -9.74
CA SER A 367 36.33 36.58 -10.88
C SER A 367 37.84 36.76 -10.91
N PRO A 368 38.51 36.56 -12.07
CA PRO A 368 37.94 36.40 -13.42
C PRO A 368 37.55 34.96 -13.82
N ASN A 369 37.72 33.96 -12.94
CA ASN A 369 37.53 32.54 -13.25
C ASN A 369 36.12 32.04 -12.88
N ASP A 370 35.07 32.74 -13.30
CA ASP A 370 33.68 32.44 -12.91
C ASP A 370 33.26 31.00 -13.22
N ASP A 371 33.91 30.34 -14.18
CA ASP A 371 33.66 28.96 -14.62
C ASP A 371 34.31 27.86 -13.75
N ASP A 372 35.02 28.19 -12.67
CA ASP A 372 35.67 27.19 -11.80
C ASP A 372 34.68 26.16 -11.21
N TYR A 373 33.39 26.51 -11.11
CA TYR A 373 32.32 25.61 -10.68
C TYR A 373 32.25 24.32 -11.53
N LYS A 374 32.58 24.40 -12.83
CA LYS A 374 32.54 23.25 -13.77
C LYS A 374 33.60 22.19 -13.47
N THR A 375 34.72 22.60 -12.86
CA THR A 375 35.85 21.71 -12.55
C THR A 375 35.91 21.29 -11.08
N THR A 376 35.14 21.97 -10.23
CA THR A 376 35.07 21.69 -8.79
C THR A 376 34.24 20.42 -8.52
N SER A 377 34.54 19.72 -7.45
CA SER A 377 33.72 18.61 -6.95
C SER A 377 33.50 18.74 -5.46
N PHE A 378 32.32 18.30 -5.03
CA PHE A 378 31.93 18.12 -3.64
C PHE A 378 31.57 16.64 -3.45
N GLU A 379 32.07 16.04 -2.38
CA GLU A 379 31.71 14.66 -2.03
C GLU A 379 30.32 14.64 -1.37
N ALA A 380 29.52 13.62 -1.67
CA ALA A 380 28.21 13.47 -1.04
C ALA A 380 28.36 13.32 0.48
N ASN A 381 27.49 14.01 1.23
CA ASN A 381 27.44 14.06 2.68
C ASN A 381 28.68 14.69 3.36
N SER A 382 29.61 15.30 2.59
CA SER A 382 30.70 16.11 3.17
C SER A 382 30.18 17.45 3.70
N TYR A 383 30.95 18.08 4.59
CA TYR A 383 30.60 19.40 5.14
C TYR A 383 30.95 20.52 4.16
N VAL A 384 30.03 21.48 4.05
CA VAL A 384 30.25 22.78 3.40
C VAL A 384 29.97 23.90 4.38
N THR A 385 30.70 25.01 4.27
CA THR A 385 30.58 26.14 5.20
C THR A 385 30.62 27.50 4.50
N GLN A 386 29.99 28.48 5.14
CA GLN A 386 30.02 29.89 4.77
C GLN A 386 30.15 30.74 6.03
N GLN A 387 31.07 31.72 6.04
CA GLN A 387 31.08 32.73 7.09
C GLN A 387 30.04 33.81 6.75
N VAL A 388 28.90 33.80 7.45
CA VAL A 388 27.75 34.68 7.16
C VAL A 388 27.83 36.04 7.87
N GLY A 389 28.68 36.14 8.89
CA GLY A 389 28.96 37.37 9.65
C GLY A 389 30.13 37.17 10.62
N THR A 390 30.52 38.22 11.34
CA THR A 390 31.57 38.13 12.38
C THR A 390 31.22 37.07 13.43
N GLY A 391 32.00 35.99 13.49
CA GLY A 391 31.78 34.88 14.44
C GLY A 391 30.56 34.01 14.12
N GLN A 392 29.96 34.14 12.94
CA GLN A 392 28.79 33.38 12.51
C GLN A 392 29.13 32.56 11.26
N THR A 393 29.03 31.24 11.38
CA THR A 393 29.28 30.29 10.29
C THR A 393 28.02 29.48 10.02
N ALA A 394 27.56 29.47 8.77
CA ALA A 394 26.60 28.51 8.27
C ALA A 394 27.34 27.23 7.88
N VAL A 395 26.75 26.09 8.20
CA VAL A 395 27.29 24.75 7.90
C VAL A 395 26.17 23.87 7.37
N GLY A 396 26.45 23.11 6.33
CA GLY A 396 25.52 22.13 5.75
C GLY A 396 26.27 20.90 5.28
N ARG A 397 25.51 19.86 4.94
CA ARG A 397 26.04 18.64 4.35
C ARG A 397 25.57 18.52 2.92
N VAL A 398 26.49 18.17 2.03
CA VAL A 398 26.22 18.08 0.60
C VAL A 398 25.25 16.93 0.33
N ILE A 399 24.18 17.19 -0.40
CA ILE A 399 23.31 16.14 -0.97
C ILE A 399 23.75 15.82 -2.39
N SER A 400 23.89 16.86 -3.21
CA SER A 400 24.30 16.73 -4.61
C SER A 400 24.93 18.03 -5.11
N TYR A 401 25.82 17.92 -6.09
CA TYR A 401 26.39 19.06 -6.78
C TYR A 401 26.38 18.83 -8.30
N ASP A 402 25.73 19.73 -9.02
CA ASP A 402 25.69 19.72 -10.48
C ASP A 402 26.75 20.67 -11.06
N LYS A 403 27.78 20.09 -11.67
CA LYS A 403 28.88 20.83 -12.30
C LYS A 403 28.45 21.60 -13.56
N THR A 404 27.32 21.21 -14.18
CA THR A 404 26.80 21.89 -15.37
C THR A 404 26.13 23.19 -14.99
N THR A 405 25.31 23.20 -13.95
CA THR A 405 24.56 24.40 -13.52
C THR A 405 25.21 25.18 -12.37
N GLY A 406 26.16 24.57 -11.65
CA GLY A 406 26.77 25.13 -10.45
C GLY A 406 25.88 25.02 -9.20
N VAL A 407 24.76 24.30 -9.28
CA VAL A 407 23.84 24.13 -8.14
C VAL A 407 24.37 23.08 -7.16
N LEU A 408 24.54 23.51 -5.91
CA LEU A 408 24.80 22.66 -4.76
C LEU A 408 23.54 22.57 -3.91
N ARG A 409 23.01 21.36 -3.76
CA ARG A 409 21.90 21.09 -2.83
C ARG A 409 22.46 20.50 -1.53
N TYR A 410 21.93 20.95 -0.40
CA TYR A 410 22.44 20.60 0.91
C TYR A 410 21.32 20.50 1.95
N TRP A 411 21.59 19.71 2.98
CA TRP A 411 20.72 19.60 4.15
C TRP A 411 21.43 20.16 5.38
N GLN A 412 20.62 20.60 6.34
CA GLN A 412 21.07 21.06 7.64
C GLN A 412 20.19 20.41 8.69
N ASP A 413 20.81 19.87 9.73
CA ASP A 413 20.14 19.31 10.88
C ASP A 413 20.76 19.81 12.19
N ARG A 414 20.06 19.51 13.28
CA ARG A 414 20.47 19.91 14.62
C ARG A 414 21.85 19.39 15.03
N SER A 415 22.33 18.25 14.51
CA SER A 415 23.63 17.69 14.89
C SER A 415 24.83 18.55 14.47
N LEU A 416 24.63 19.47 13.53
CA LEU A 416 25.66 20.38 13.04
C LEU A 416 26.07 21.46 14.07
N VAL A 417 25.22 21.73 15.05
CA VAL A 417 25.42 22.81 16.05
C VAL A 417 25.49 22.23 17.46
N GLY A 418 25.22 23.04 18.49
CA GLY A 418 25.32 22.73 19.92
C GLY A 418 24.45 21.59 20.47
N PHE A 419 24.06 20.63 19.64
CA PHE A 419 23.20 19.50 20.00
C PHE A 419 23.92 18.16 19.77
N ASN A 420 23.78 17.23 20.71
CA ASN A 420 24.16 15.83 20.55
C ASN A 420 22.89 14.97 20.53
N THR A 421 22.88 13.95 19.68
CA THR A 421 21.75 13.01 19.52
C THR A 421 21.57 12.05 20.71
N ASP A 422 22.49 12.06 21.68
CA ASP A 422 22.46 11.26 22.92
C ASP A 422 21.92 12.05 24.13
N GLY A 423 21.50 13.31 23.94
CA GLY A 423 20.97 14.17 25.00
C GLY A 423 22.04 14.84 25.87
N THR A 424 23.33 14.63 25.59
CA THR A 424 24.42 15.32 26.30
C THR A 424 24.63 16.73 25.78
N GLN A 425 25.15 17.62 26.63
CA GLN A 425 25.47 18.99 26.21
C GLN A 425 26.76 19.00 25.37
N LYS A 426 26.69 19.56 24.16
CA LYS A 426 27.87 19.91 23.37
C LYS A 426 28.37 21.29 23.82
N SER A 427 29.31 21.29 24.76
CA SER A 427 29.78 22.52 25.44
C SER A 427 30.64 23.45 24.59
N ASN A 428 31.23 22.95 23.50
CA ASN A 428 32.04 23.72 22.56
C ASN A 428 31.78 23.30 21.11
N PRO A 429 30.60 23.63 20.54
CA PRO A 429 30.28 23.26 19.17
C PRO A 429 31.13 24.04 18.17
N THR A 430 31.73 23.35 17.20
CA THR A 430 32.61 23.91 16.16
C THR A 430 31.99 25.08 15.40
N TYR A 431 30.67 25.04 15.17
CA TYR A 431 29.93 26.06 14.41
C TYR A 431 28.96 26.88 15.28
N GLY A 432 29.15 26.86 16.60
CA GLY A 432 28.29 27.57 17.54
C GLY A 432 27.00 26.84 17.90
N TYR A 433 26.16 27.51 18.69
CA TYR A 433 24.92 26.95 19.24
C TYR A 433 23.70 27.15 18.34
N GLY A 434 23.73 28.13 17.43
CA GLY A 434 22.64 28.43 16.50
C GLY A 434 22.95 27.90 15.10
N LEU A 435 21.96 27.29 14.45
CA LEU A 435 22.06 26.85 13.07
C LEU A 435 21.83 28.03 12.14
N ASN A 436 22.90 28.53 11.53
CA ASN A 436 22.82 29.62 10.56
C ASN A 436 22.56 29.07 9.15
N SER A 437 21.67 29.72 8.41
CA SER A 437 21.43 29.44 6.99
C SER A 437 22.50 30.07 6.10
N PHE A 438 22.77 29.45 4.95
CA PHE A 438 23.58 30.09 3.92
C PHE A 438 22.84 31.30 3.35
N THR A 439 23.57 32.34 2.96
CA THR A 439 22.97 33.60 2.52
C THR A 439 23.73 34.24 1.35
N GLY A 440 22.97 34.74 0.37
CA GLY A 440 23.49 35.61 -0.69
C GLY A 440 23.65 37.07 -0.25
N THR A 441 23.28 37.42 0.99
CA THR A 441 23.46 38.76 1.58
C THR A 441 24.02 38.62 2.99
N THR A 442 25.34 38.72 3.11
CA THR A 442 26.05 38.52 4.37
C THR A 442 25.95 39.71 5.30
N ALA A 443 26.00 39.47 6.61
CA ALA A 443 26.19 40.50 7.61
C ALA A 443 27.63 41.05 7.58
N SER A 444 27.89 42.07 8.40
CA SER A 444 29.25 42.63 8.55
C SER A 444 30.24 41.53 8.94
N GLY A 445 31.38 41.50 8.24
CA GLY A 445 32.43 40.49 8.42
C GLY A 445 32.15 39.12 7.78
N GLY A 446 31.05 38.97 7.01
CA GLY A 446 30.75 37.77 6.25
C GLY A 446 31.34 37.76 4.84
N THR A 447 31.26 36.62 4.16
CA THR A 447 31.71 36.40 2.78
C THR A 447 30.76 35.47 2.01
N LEU A 448 30.70 35.64 0.69
CA LEU A 448 29.98 34.72 -0.21
C LEU A 448 30.74 33.41 -0.47
N LYS A 449 31.98 33.30 0.04
CA LYS A 449 32.83 32.12 -0.13
C LYS A 449 32.20 30.88 0.53
N ILE A 450 32.18 29.79 -0.23
CA ILE A 450 31.81 28.44 0.18
C ILE A 450 33.05 27.57 0.20
N VAL A 451 33.30 26.94 1.35
CA VAL A 451 34.44 26.04 1.58
C VAL A 451 33.91 24.61 1.75
N GLY A 452 34.60 23.62 1.19
CA GLY A 452 34.27 22.19 1.33
C GLY A 452 34.41 21.37 0.04
N GLY A 453 34.62 22.03 -1.10
CA GLY A 453 34.92 21.40 -2.38
C GLY A 453 36.42 21.29 -2.64
N THR A 454 36.80 20.73 -3.79
CA THR A 454 38.21 20.70 -4.25
C THR A 454 38.79 22.08 -4.53
N LYS A 455 37.92 23.10 -4.68
CA LYS A 455 38.23 24.52 -4.76
C LYS A 455 37.19 25.30 -3.95
N ASP A 456 37.56 26.47 -3.46
CA ASP A 456 36.60 27.43 -2.90
C ASP A 456 35.78 28.04 -4.04
N LEU A 457 34.45 28.04 -3.87
CA LEU A 457 33.51 28.70 -4.77
C LEU A 457 32.78 29.83 -4.04
N TYR A 458 31.94 30.59 -4.74
CA TYR A 458 31.22 31.73 -4.21
C TYR A 458 29.75 31.65 -4.61
N ILE A 459 28.84 31.97 -3.69
CA ILE A 459 27.41 32.12 -4.02
C ILE A 459 27.27 33.19 -5.10
N ASP A 460 26.60 32.85 -6.20
CA ASP A 460 26.26 33.83 -7.22
C ASP A 460 25.06 34.68 -6.76
N ASN A 461 25.35 35.69 -5.95
CA ASN A 461 24.33 36.56 -5.38
C ASN A 461 23.59 37.44 -6.41
N GLY A 462 24.02 37.42 -7.68
CA GLY A 462 23.30 38.04 -8.80
C GLY A 462 22.25 37.13 -9.43
N PHE A 463 22.22 35.83 -9.10
CA PHE A 463 21.29 34.88 -9.68
C PHE A 463 19.91 34.95 -9.01
N GLY A 464 18.92 35.45 -9.75
CA GLY A 464 17.55 35.59 -9.28
C GLY A 464 17.35 36.76 -8.30
N SER A 465 16.13 37.29 -8.30
CA SER A 465 15.70 38.38 -7.42
C SER A 465 14.28 38.12 -6.93
N VAL A 466 13.81 38.86 -5.92
CA VAL A 466 12.42 38.72 -5.42
C VAL A 466 11.39 38.98 -6.53
N SER A 467 11.66 39.95 -7.41
CA SER A 467 10.77 40.30 -8.54
C SER A 467 10.91 39.38 -9.76
N ASN A 468 12.05 38.70 -9.90
CA ASN A 468 12.31 37.75 -10.97
C ASN A 468 13.19 36.60 -10.44
N PRO A 469 12.59 35.61 -9.77
CA PRO A 469 13.33 34.52 -9.17
C PRO A 469 14.01 33.62 -10.22
N GLY A 470 15.18 33.09 -9.87
CA GLY A 470 15.91 32.17 -10.74
C GLY A 470 15.35 30.75 -10.63
N ILE A 471 14.71 30.27 -11.69
CA ILE A 471 14.12 28.91 -11.75
C ILE A 471 14.84 27.99 -12.75
N SER A 472 15.62 28.58 -13.66
CA SER A 472 16.33 27.87 -14.73
C SER A 472 17.57 28.65 -15.17
N THR A 473 18.51 27.97 -15.82
CA THR A 473 19.64 28.59 -16.52
C THR A 473 19.73 28.09 -17.97
N VAL A 474 20.30 28.90 -18.86
CA VAL A 474 20.50 28.53 -20.27
C VAL A 474 21.99 28.41 -20.54
N ILE A 475 22.42 27.20 -20.92
CA ILE A 475 23.83 26.89 -21.21
C ILE A 475 23.86 26.20 -22.57
N ASN A 476 24.66 26.74 -23.50
CA ASN A 476 24.79 26.22 -24.87
C ASN A 476 23.43 26.01 -25.57
N ASN A 477 22.53 27.00 -25.47
CA ASN A 477 21.16 26.96 -26.02
C ASN A 477 20.26 25.84 -25.46
N LYS A 478 20.65 25.18 -24.36
CA LYS A 478 19.78 24.25 -23.62
C LYS A 478 19.36 24.88 -22.30
N THR A 479 18.06 24.84 -22.00
CA THR A 479 17.50 25.25 -20.71
C THR A 479 17.64 24.11 -19.69
N TYR A 480 18.13 24.43 -18.52
CA TYR A 480 18.22 23.54 -17.36
C TYR A 480 17.31 24.10 -16.26
N TYR A 481 16.28 23.35 -15.89
CA TYR A 481 15.42 23.68 -14.76
C TYR A 481 16.09 23.27 -13.46
N LEU A 482 15.98 24.11 -12.42
CA LEU A 482 16.69 23.89 -11.17
C LEU A 482 15.86 23.17 -10.11
N GLY A 483 14.54 23.04 -10.31
CA GLY A 483 13.59 22.40 -9.39
C GLY A 483 13.32 23.19 -8.12
N GLN A 484 13.97 24.33 -7.90
CA GLN A 484 13.72 25.22 -6.77
C GLN A 484 13.81 26.67 -7.24
N THR A 485 13.27 27.56 -6.42
CA THR A 485 13.28 29.01 -6.69
C THR A 485 14.46 29.67 -5.98
N PHE A 486 15.37 30.28 -6.75
CA PHE A 486 16.56 30.96 -6.23
C PHE A 486 16.38 32.47 -6.18
N ILE A 487 16.75 33.07 -5.05
CA ILE A 487 16.81 34.51 -4.84
C ILE A 487 18.21 34.85 -4.32
N LYS A 488 18.95 35.71 -5.03
CA LYS A 488 20.36 36.03 -4.74
C LYS A 488 21.21 34.77 -4.58
N GLY A 489 21.00 33.80 -5.45
CA GLY A 489 21.76 32.55 -5.51
C GLY A 489 21.47 31.55 -4.39
N VAL A 490 20.44 31.76 -3.58
CA VAL A 490 20.01 30.82 -2.52
C VAL A 490 18.57 30.38 -2.76
N ALA A 491 18.29 29.10 -2.56
CA ALA A 491 16.96 28.51 -2.61
C ALA A 491 16.61 27.85 -1.27
N ASN A 492 15.41 28.13 -0.80
CA ASN A 492 14.81 27.48 0.35
C ASN A 492 14.16 26.14 -0.07
N PRO A 493 13.83 25.26 0.89
CA PRO A 493 12.94 24.13 0.63
C PRO A 493 11.61 24.63 0.06
N GLU A 494 10.89 23.77 -0.66
CA GLU A 494 9.55 24.11 -1.17
C GLU A 494 8.46 23.82 -0.12
N ILE A 495 8.84 23.13 0.94
CA ILE A 495 7.98 22.61 1.99
C ILE A 495 8.39 23.20 3.34
N GLU A 496 7.39 23.56 4.14
CA GLU A 496 7.62 24.04 5.50
C GLU A 496 8.02 22.84 6.37
N LYS A 497 9.23 22.89 6.95
CA LYS A 497 9.68 21.83 7.86
C LYS A 497 8.77 21.77 9.10
N TYR A 498 8.61 20.58 9.66
CA TYR A 498 7.77 20.34 10.85
C TYR A 498 6.29 20.68 10.65
N SER A 499 5.79 20.56 9.41
CA SER A 499 4.39 20.86 9.08
C SER A 499 3.63 19.62 8.60
N GLY A 500 2.38 19.48 9.00
CA GLY A 500 1.61 18.26 8.73
C GLY A 500 1.90 17.15 9.74
N THR A 501 1.46 15.92 9.43
CA THR A 501 1.51 14.77 10.34
C THR A 501 2.25 13.62 9.70
N ILE A 502 3.30 13.10 10.34
CA ILE A 502 3.99 11.89 9.88
C ILE A 502 3.15 10.66 10.24
N LEU A 503 2.70 9.91 9.23
CA LEU A 503 1.83 8.74 9.40
C LEU A 503 2.57 7.40 9.36
N TYR A 504 3.72 7.36 8.69
CA TYR A 504 4.49 6.13 8.50
C TYR A 504 5.97 6.46 8.32
N VAL A 505 6.83 5.63 8.90
CA VAL A 505 8.28 5.68 8.71
C VAL A 505 8.82 4.26 8.59
N ASP A 506 9.71 4.05 7.63
CA ASP A 506 10.45 2.83 7.40
C ASP A 506 11.95 3.15 7.34
N ASN A 507 12.72 2.54 8.24
CA ASN A 507 14.17 2.56 8.20
C ASN A 507 14.65 1.32 7.46
N ARG A 508 15.48 1.50 6.44
CA ARG A 508 15.93 0.42 5.57
C ARG A 508 17.41 0.56 5.22
N PRO A 509 18.04 -0.48 4.64
CA PRO A 509 19.41 -0.35 4.15
C PRO A 509 19.53 0.81 3.16
N SER A 510 20.65 1.50 3.18
CA SER A 510 20.88 2.67 2.34
C SER A 510 20.82 2.30 0.86
N ILE A 511 20.11 3.11 0.08
CA ILE A 511 19.99 2.98 -1.37
C ILE A 511 20.71 4.18 -1.99
N THR A 512 21.72 3.93 -2.83
CA THR A 512 22.36 4.97 -3.62
C THR A 512 21.53 5.25 -4.86
N ARG A 513 21.08 6.50 -5.05
CA ARG A 513 20.28 6.88 -6.22
C ARG A 513 21.15 7.18 -7.44
N SER A 514 20.74 6.68 -8.60
CA SER A 514 21.42 6.95 -9.89
C SER A 514 20.49 7.57 -10.92
N ALA A 515 21.06 8.27 -11.91
CA ALA A 515 20.31 9.03 -12.92
C ALA A 515 19.30 8.17 -13.72
N ASN A 516 19.67 6.93 -14.03
CA ASN A 516 18.87 6.02 -14.86
C ASN A 516 17.99 5.06 -14.04
N GLN A 517 17.98 5.22 -12.71
CA GLN A 517 17.22 4.34 -11.82
C GLN A 517 15.85 4.93 -11.54
N ARG A 518 14.85 4.04 -11.56
CA ARG A 518 13.51 4.29 -11.04
C ARG A 518 13.34 3.46 -9.78
N GLU A 519 12.88 4.09 -8.72
CA GLU A 519 12.61 3.44 -7.45
C GLU A 519 11.11 3.34 -7.24
N ASP A 520 10.58 2.11 -7.26
CA ASP A 520 9.19 1.82 -6.92
C ASP A 520 9.07 1.49 -5.44
N ILE A 521 8.28 2.30 -4.72
CA ILE A 521 8.00 2.15 -3.30
C ILE A 521 6.58 1.62 -3.16
N LYS A 522 6.44 0.51 -2.46
CA LYS A 522 5.14 -0.08 -2.09
C LYS A 522 5.05 -0.16 -0.57
N VAL A 523 4.13 0.60 0.03
CA VAL A 523 3.86 0.57 1.48
C VAL A 523 2.51 -0.11 1.70
N ILE A 524 2.46 -1.05 2.64
CA ILE A 524 1.23 -1.76 3.01
C ILE A 524 0.87 -1.38 4.44
N LEU A 525 -0.31 -0.81 4.62
CA LEU A 525 -0.87 -0.46 5.91
C LEU A 525 -2.01 -1.43 6.24
N GLN A 526 -1.98 -1.98 7.45
CA GLN A 526 -3.02 -2.86 7.98
C GLN A 526 -3.82 -2.13 9.04
N PHE A 527 -5.15 -2.16 8.90
CA PHE A 527 -6.11 -1.55 9.84
C PHE A 527 -6.73 -2.59 10.77
#